data_AF-A0A4Y2K5V6-F1
#
_entry.id   AF-A0A4Y2K5V6-F1
#
_cell.length_a   1.000
_cell.length_b   1.000
_cell.length_c   1.000
_cell.angle_alpha   90.00
_cell.angle_beta   90.00
_cell.angle_gamma   90.00
#
_symmetry.space_group_name_H-M   'P 1'
#
loop_
_entity.id
_entity.type
_entity.pdbx_description
1 polymer ?
#
loop_
_entity_poly.entity_id
_entity_poly.type
_entity_poly.pdbx_seq_one_letter_code
_entity_poly.pdbx_strand_id
1 'polypeptide(L)'
;MFRSDAPIVLTSMQGKVESLMGQDWGCRARPGLASREVLFLDDNTIPHTARDTKEHIRCLGWKRLDHPAYSPDLAPSDFHLFPALKSALLGRHF
;
A
#
# COMPACT_ATOMS: atom_id res chain seq x y z
N MET A 1 -54.05 -7.70 -9.13
CA MET A 1 -53.82 -7.02 -10.42
C MET A 1 -52.79 -5.92 -10.21
N PHE A 2 -51.72 -5.94 -11.01
CA PHE A 2 -50.78 -4.85 -11.33
C PHE A 2 -49.90 -4.27 -10.21
N ARG A 3 -48.68 -4.83 -10.15
CA ARG A 3 -47.44 -4.06 -9.92
C ARG A 3 -47.47 -2.78 -10.76
N SER A 4 -47.17 -1.65 -10.15
CA SER A 4 -46.68 -0.46 -10.84
C SER A 4 -45.19 -0.32 -10.54
N ASP A 5 -44.42 -0.58 -11.58
CA ASP A 5 -42.97 -0.64 -11.61
C ASP A 5 -42.32 0.75 -11.78
N ALA A 6 -41.16 0.90 -11.12
CA ALA A 6 -39.98 1.68 -11.50
C ALA A 6 -40.00 3.22 -11.27
N PRO A 7 -38.83 3.88 -11.11
CA PRO A 7 -37.63 3.67 -11.92
C PRO A 7 -36.40 3.17 -11.16
N ILE A 8 -35.83 2.10 -11.69
CA ILE A 8 -34.51 1.50 -11.41
C ILE A 8 -33.34 2.43 -11.82
N VAL A 9 -33.60 3.65 -12.27
CA VAL A 9 -32.61 4.50 -12.96
C VAL A 9 -31.60 5.19 -12.03
N LEU A 10 -31.87 5.27 -10.72
CA LEU A 10 -30.99 5.99 -9.78
C LEU A 10 -29.83 5.17 -9.17
N THR A 11 -29.79 3.85 -9.33
CA THR A 11 -28.67 3.02 -8.84
C THR A 11 -27.61 2.73 -9.92
N SER A 12 -27.91 3.03 -11.20
CA SER A 12 -27.03 2.68 -12.32
C SER A 12 -25.73 3.50 -12.36
N MET A 13 -25.76 4.76 -11.88
CA MET A 13 -24.58 5.64 -11.89
C MET A 13 -23.67 5.46 -10.67
N GLN A 14 -24.16 4.87 -9.58
CA GLN A 14 -23.35 4.67 -8.37
C GLN A 14 -22.39 3.49 -8.49
N GLY A 15 -22.81 2.41 -9.16
CA GLY A 15 -21.96 1.23 -9.36
C GLY A 15 -20.81 1.44 -10.35
N LYS A 16 -20.88 2.45 -11.23
CA LYS A 16 -19.89 2.65 -12.30
C LYS A 16 -18.71 3.53 -11.89
N VAL A 17 -18.91 4.47 -10.96
CA VAL A 17 -17.79 5.24 -10.37
C VAL A 17 -16.99 4.42 -9.36
N GLU A 18 -17.63 3.47 -8.66
CA GLU A 18 -16.92 2.52 -7.79
C GLU A 18 -16.21 1.42 -8.60
N SER A 19 -16.80 0.96 -9.70
CA SER A 19 -16.18 -0.05 -10.57
C SER A 19 -14.96 0.48 -11.35
N LEU A 20 -14.83 1.80 -11.56
CA LEU A 20 -13.72 2.38 -12.31
C LEU A 20 -12.48 2.68 -11.45
N MET A 21 -12.59 2.72 -10.11
CA MET A 21 -11.43 2.80 -9.21
C MET A 21 -10.94 1.41 -8.74
N GLY A 22 -11.56 0.33 -9.22
CA GLY A 22 -11.33 -1.03 -8.72
C GLY A 22 -10.61 -1.98 -9.68
N GLN A 23 -10.05 -1.52 -10.80
CA GLN A 23 -9.50 -2.43 -11.82
C GLN A 23 -8.12 -1.94 -12.29
N ASP A 24 -7.16 -2.87 -12.39
CA ASP A 24 -5.84 -2.76 -13.02
C ASP A 24 -4.60 -2.29 -12.22
N TRP A 25 -4.49 -2.65 -10.93
CA TRP A 25 -3.19 -3.07 -10.38
C TRP A 25 -3.07 -4.60 -10.44
N GLY A 26 -3.08 -5.15 -11.66
CA GLY A 26 -2.82 -6.58 -11.86
C GLY A 26 -1.55 -6.99 -11.12
N CYS A 27 -1.70 -7.91 -10.16
CA CYS A 27 -0.63 -8.48 -9.36
C CYS A 27 0.37 -9.23 -10.25
N ARG A 28 1.23 -8.47 -10.92
CA ARG A 28 2.30 -9.01 -11.75
C ARG A 28 3.38 -9.52 -10.81
N ALA A 29 3.31 -10.81 -10.49
CA ALA A 29 4.37 -11.50 -9.78
C ALA A 29 5.71 -11.20 -10.48
N ARG A 30 6.71 -10.72 -9.73
CA ARG A 30 8.03 -10.41 -10.29
C ARG A 30 8.71 -11.72 -10.70
N PRO A 31 9.02 -11.93 -11.98
CA PRO A 31 9.80 -13.08 -12.39
C PRO A 31 11.20 -12.98 -11.77
N GLY A 32 11.63 -13.99 -11.00
CA GLY A 32 12.97 -14.07 -10.44
C GLY A 32 13.11 -13.84 -8.93
N LEU A 33 12.02 -13.57 -8.19
CA LEU A 33 12.05 -13.48 -6.72
C LEU A 33 11.77 -14.84 -6.03
N ALA A 34 11.88 -15.94 -6.77
CA ALA A 34 11.48 -17.28 -6.31
C ALA A 34 12.51 -17.97 -5.39
N SER A 35 13.67 -17.36 -5.11
CA SER A 35 14.76 -18.04 -4.38
C SER A 35 14.93 -17.61 -2.92
N ARG A 36 14.32 -16.50 -2.45
CA ARG A 36 14.48 -16.02 -1.07
C ARG A 36 13.20 -15.35 -0.56
N GLU A 37 12.75 -15.74 0.63
CA GLU A 37 11.69 -15.05 1.38
C GLU A 37 12.15 -13.62 1.67
N VAL A 38 11.40 -12.63 1.18
CA VAL A 38 11.69 -11.22 1.42
C VAL A 38 10.88 -10.76 2.63
N LEU A 39 11.60 -10.33 3.67
CA LEU A 39 11.03 -9.67 4.84
C LEU A 39 10.95 -8.17 4.56
N PHE A 40 9.74 -7.63 4.66
CA PHE A 40 9.45 -6.21 4.45
C PHE A 40 9.19 -5.55 5.80
N LEU A 41 9.99 -4.54 6.13
CA LEU A 41 9.82 -3.72 7.33
C LEU A 41 9.37 -2.32 6.89
N ASP A 42 8.19 -1.92 7.33
CA ASP A 42 7.65 -0.57 7.19
C ASP A 42 7.15 -0.07 8.56
N ASP A 43 6.87 1.22 8.63
CA ASP A 43 6.17 1.77 9.78
C ASP A 43 4.67 1.44 9.73
N ASN A 44 3.97 1.65 10.84
CA ASN A 44 2.53 1.49 10.93
C ASN A 44 1.78 2.81 10.67
N THR A 45 2.16 3.54 9.62
CA THR A 45 1.39 4.72 9.20
C THR A 45 0.16 4.34 8.36
N ILE A 46 -0.85 5.20 8.36
CA ILE A 46 -2.13 5.02 7.65
C ILE A 46 -1.95 4.62 6.17
N PRO A 47 -1.10 5.26 5.35
CA PRO A 47 -0.91 4.85 3.96
C PRO A 47 -0.29 3.46 3.81
N HIS A 48 0.58 3.05 4.74
CA HIS A 48 1.23 1.74 4.72
C HIS A 48 0.32 0.62 5.26
N THR A 49 -0.70 0.98 6.03
CA THR A 49 -1.71 0.03 6.56
C THR A 49 -2.97 -0.06 5.67
N ALA A 50 -3.09 0.81 4.65
CA ALA A 50 -4.14 0.77 3.66
C ALA A 50 -4.25 -0.60 2.98
N ARG A 51 -5.48 -0.99 2.62
CA ARG A 51 -5.78 -2.29 2.00
C ARG A 51 -4.97 -2.50 0.74
N ASP A 52 -4.92 -1.50 -0.12
CA ASP A 52 -4.27 -1.61 -1.43
C ASP A 52 -2.76 -1.85 -1.29
N THR A 53 -2.13 -1.19 -0.32
CA THR A 53 -0.71 -1.42 0.02
C THR A 53 -0.47 -2.84 0.51
N LYS A 54 -1.31 -3.36 1.42
CA LYS A 54 -1.21 -4.74 1.93
C LYS A 54 -1.40 -5.78 0.83
N GLU A 55 -2.36 -5.55 -0.05
CA GLU A 55 -2.64 -6.39 -1.20
C GLU A 55 -1.46 -6.40 -2.16
N HIS A 56 -0.84 -5.24 -2.41
CA HIS A 56 0.35 -5.14 -3.25
C HIS A 56 1.54 -5.90 -2.66
N ILE A 57 1.80 -5.76 -1.36
CA ILE A 57 2.88 -6.48 -0.65
C ILE A 57 2.66 -8.00 -0.76
N ARG A 58 1.42 -8.47 -0.59
CA ARG A 58 1.05 -9.88 -0.75
C ARG A 58 1.29 -10.35 -2.19
N CYS A 59 0.94 -9.53 -3.17
CA CYS A 59 1.15 -9.82 -4.59
C CYS A 59 2.61 -9.89 -5.00
N LEU A 60 3.50 -9.19 -4.27
CA LEU A 60 4.94 -9.28 -4.43
C LEU A 60 5.54 -10.54 -3.76
N GLY A 61 4.74 -11.28 -2.98
CA GLY A 61 5.20 -12.44 -2.21
C GLY A 61 6.07 -12.06 -1.02
N TRP A 62 5.94 -10.83 -0.51
CA TRP A 62 6.74 -10.34 0.62
C TRP A 62 6.01 -10.58 1.94
N LYS A 63 6.77 -10.95 2.96
CA LYS A 63 6.27 -11.11 4.32
C LYS A 63 6.53 -9.82 5.09
N ARG A 64 5.46 -9.15 5.51
CA ARG A 64 5.53 -7.98 6.37
C ARG A 64 5.95 -8.40 7.78
N LEU A 65 6.92 -7.70 8.36
CA LEU A 65 7.32 -7.86 9.75
C LEU A 65 6.39 -7.06 10.66
N ASP A 66 6.06 -7.62 11.82
CA ASP A 66 5.30 -6.89 12.83
C ASP A 66 6.18 -5.78 13.40
N HIS A 67 5.72 -4.54 13.23
CA HIS A 67 6.36 -3.35 13.78
C HIS A 67 5.42 -2.68 14.78
N PRO A 68 5.87 -2.42 16.02
CA PRO A 68 5.06 -1.70 17.00
C PRO A 68 4.78 -0.27 16.52
N ALA A 69 3.66 0.29 16.98
CA ALA A 69 3.29 1.65 16.62
C ALA A 69 4.30 2.65 17.20
N TYR A 70 4.77 3.58 16.35
CA TYR A 70 5.64 4.70 16.73
C TYR A 70 6.97 4.30 17.37
N SER A 71 7.68 3.35 16.78
CA SER A 71 9.02 2.93 17.21
C SER A 71 10.11 3.28 16.18
N PRO A 72 10.46 4.57 16.04
CA PRO A 72 11.51 5.01 15.11
C PRO A 72 12.91 4.47 15.50
N ASP A 73 13.08 4.05 16.75
CA ASP A 73 14.25 3.35 17.26
C ASP A 73 14.41 1.93 16.70
N LEU A 74 13.32 1.32 16.24
CA LEU A 74 13.31 -0.04 15.68
C LEU A 74 13.44 -0.06 14.16
N ALA A 75 13.25 1.08 13.48
CA ALA A 75 13.41 1.20 12.04
C ALA A 75 14.88 1.49 11.69
N PRO A 76 15.58 0.58 10.98
CA PRO A 76 16.98 0.80 10.59
C PRO A 76 17.18 2.05 9.72
N SER A 77 16.16 2.43 8.95
CA SER A 77 16.15 3.67 8.15
C SER A 77 16.24 4.92 9.03
N ASP A 78 15.42 4.96 10.08
CA ASP A 78 15.29 6.14 10.95
C ASP A 78 16.49 6.28 11.88
N PHE A 79 16.99 5.16 12.40
CA PHE A 79 18.12 5.17 13.30
C PHE A 79 19.47 5.37 12.61
N HIS A 80 19.66 4.77 11.43
CA HIS A 80 20.98 4.74 10.79
C HIS A 80 21.07 5.59 9.52
N LEU A 81 20.12 5.44 8.59
CA LEU A 81 20.21 6.05 7.27
C LEU A 81 19.94 7.56 7.30
N PHE A 82 18.84 8.00 7.91
CA PHE A 82 18.48 9.42 7.89
C PHE A 82 19.46 10.34 8.63
N PRO A 83 20.06 9.98 9.78
CA PRO A 83 21.09 10.80 10.41
C PRO A 83 22.36 10.93 9.55
N ALA A 84 22.79 9.83 8.92
CA ALA A 84 23.93 9.85 8.01
C ALA A 84 23.64 10.74 6.79
N LEU A 85 22.44 10.60 6.21
CA LEU A 85 22.00 11.43 5.09
C LEU A 85 21.92 12.91 5.47
N LYS A 86 21.34 13.25 6.63
CA LYS A 86 21.28 14.62 7.14
C LYS A 86 22.67 15.24 7.29
N SER A 87 23.65 14.45 7.76
CA SER A 87 25.03 14.89 7.88
C SER A 87 25.67 15.14 6.52
N ALA A 88 25.41 14.29 5.52
CA ALA A 88 25.93 14.43 4.17
C ALA A 88 25.32 15.62 3.40
N LEU A 89 24.06 15.94 3.68
CA LEU A 89 23.32 17.06 3.07
C LEU A 89 23.52 18.39 3.80
N LEU A 90 24.11 18.38 5.00
CA LEU A 90 24.32 19.58 5.79
C LEU A 90 25.15 20.60 5.00
N GLY A 91 24.62 21.81 4.84
CA GLY A 91 25.29 22.92 4.14
C GLY A 91 25.24 22.83 2.61
N ARG A 92 24.51 21.88 2.02
CA ARG A 92 24.24 21.86 0.57
C ARG A 92 22.89 22.51 0.28
N HIS A 93 22.86 23.41 -0.70
CA HIS A 93 21.66 24.00 -1.26
C HIS A 93 21.53 23.54 -2.71
N PHE A 94 20.32 23.16 -3.11
CA PHE A 94 19.98 22.71 -4.46
C PHE A 94 19.12 23.75 -5.17
#